data_AF-A0A9P6XSZ9-F1
#
_entry.id   AF-A0A9P6XSZ9-F1
#
_cell.length_a   1.000
_cell.length_b   1.000
_cell.length_c   1.000
_cell.angle_alpha   90.00
_cell.angle_beta   90.00
_cell.angle_gamma   90.00
#
_symmetry.space_group_name_H-M   'P 1'
#
loop_
_entity.id
_entity.type
_entity.pdbx_description
1 polymer ?
#
loop_
_entity_poly.entity_id
_entity_poly.type
_entity_poly.pdbx_seq_one_letter_code
_entity_poly.pdbx_strand_id
1 'polypeptide(L)'
;MVVTPALVIAMGWQFTRTPPAVLPAEDQGILFAQIQTPAGATAEATKAVIDDATKYLLTEEKDAVTSVFAVNGFNFGGLGR
;
A
#
# COMPACT_ATOMS: atom_id res chain seq x y z
N MET A 1 10.14 6.45 -49.20
CA MET A 1 9.48 5.16 -48.88
C MET A 1 10.12 4.40 -47.70
N VAL A 2 11.16 4.94 -47.02
CA VAL A 2 11.87 4.27 -45.91
C VAL A 2 11.36 4.68 -44.52
N VAL A 3 10.72 5.85 -44.41
CA VAL A 3 10.27 6.41 -43.11
C VAL A 3 9.20 5.54 -42.46
N THR A 4 8.22 5.08 -43.23
CA THR A 4 7.11 4.24 -42.73
C THR A 4 7.59 2.93 -42.11
N PRO A 5 8.43 2.09 -42.75
CA PRO A 5 8.91 0.86 -42.12
C PRO A 5 9.81 1.11 -40.91
N ALA A 6 10.59 2.20 -40.89
CA ALA A 6 11.40 2.57 -39.73
C ALA A 6 10.52 2.87 -38.49
N LEU A 7 9.38 3.56 -38.69
CA LEU A 7 8.42 3.83 -37.62
C LEU A 7 7.74 2.56 -37.09
N VAL A 8 7.42 1.61 -37.97
CA VAL A 8 6.82 0.32 -37.57
C VAL A 8 7.79 -0.48 -36.71
N ILE A 9 9.07 -0.53 -37.09
CA ILE A 9 10.12 -1.20 -36.30
C ILE A 9 10.29 -0.51 -34.95
N ALA A 10 10.36 0.82 -34.93
CA ALA A 10 10.50 1.59 -33.70
C ALA A 10 9.32 1.39 -32.74
N MET A 11 8.08 1.38 -33.26
CA MET A 11 6.87 1.13 -32.48
C MET A 11 6.89 -0.28 -31.88
N GLY A 12 7.20 -1.31 -32.68
CA GLY A 12 7.29 -2.69 -32.21
C GLY A 12 8.34 -2.87 -31.13
N TRP A 13 9.51 -2.25 -31.30
CA TRP A 13 10.58 -2.26 -30.31
C TRP A 13 10.16 -1.58 -29.00
N GLN A 14 9.50 -0.42 -29.05
CA GLN A 14 9.02 0.26 -27.86
C GLN A 14 7.92 -0.53 -27.15
N PHE A 15 7.00 -1.15 -27.90
CA PHE A 15 5.92 -1.97 -27.36
C PHE A 15 6.45 -3.13 -26.52
N THR A 16 7.53 -3.80 -26.96
CA THR A 16 8.15 -4.90 -26.18
C THR A 16 8.85 -4.45 -24.89
N ARG A 17 9.08 -3.15 -24.71
CA ARG A 17 9.73 -2.56 -23.54
C ARG A 17 8.75 -1.90 -22.57
N THR A 18 7.52 -1.63 -22.98
CA THR A 18 6.50 -1.04 -22.11
C THR A 18 6.06 -2.07 -21.08
N PRO A 19 6.22 -1.81 -19.78
CA PRO A 19 5.71 -2.70 -18.74
C PRO A 19 4.19 -2.82 -18.84
N PRO A 20 3.62 -4.03 -18.82
CA PRO A 20 2.17 -4.19 -18.79
C PRO A 20 1.63 -3.73 -17.43
N ALA A 21 0.54 -2.97 -17.44
CA ALA A 21 -0.21 -2.59 -16.26
C ALA A 21 -1.71 -2.72 -16.57
N VAL A 22 -2.52 -3.10 -15.57
CA VAL A 22 -3.98 -3.25 -15.74
C VAL A 22 -4.67 -1.90 -15.56
N LEU A 23 -4.48 -1.30 -14.39
CA LEU A 23 -5.01 0.02 -14.02
C LEU A 23 -3.94 0.82 -13.25
N PRO A 24 -3.89 2.15 -13.40
CA PRO A 24 -3.09 3.01 -12.54
C PRO A 24 -3.56 2.91 -11.08
N ALA A 25 -2.62 3.03 -10.14
CA ALA A 25 -2.97 3.26 -8.74
C ALA A 25 -3.50 4.69 -8.59
N GLU A 26 -4.63 4.84 -7.90
CA GLU A 26 -5.25 6.13 -7.63
C GLU A 26 -5.28 6.39 -6.12
N ASP A 27 -5.26 7.67 -5.75
CA ASP A 27 -5.55 8.09 -4.39
C ASP A 27 -7.05 8.00 -4.13
N GLN A 28 -7.46 6.97 -3.39
CA GLN A 28 -8.85 6.74 -3.02
C GLN A 28 -9.22 7.38 -1.67
N GLY A 29 -8.31 8.11 -1.03
CA GLY A 29 -8.54 8.74 0.28
C GLY A 29 -8.59 7.75 1.45
N ILE A 30 -8.14 6.51 1.26
CA ILE A 30 -8.04 5.49 2.31
C ILE A 30 -6.69 4.79 2.25
N LEU A 31 -6.20 4.38 3.42
CA LEU A 31 -4.95 3.64 3.56
C LEU A 31 -5.14 2.49 4.56
N PHE A 32 -4.57 1.33 4.23
CA PHE A 32 -4.54 0.18 5.13
C PHE A 32 -3.14 0.01 5.70
N ALA A 33 -3.06 -0.09 7.02
CA ALA A 33 -1.84 -0.42 7.75
C ALA A 33 -2.01 -1.76 8.46
N GLN A 34 -0.99 -2.62 8.39
CA GLN A 34 -0.97 -3.90 9.09
C GLN A 34 0.10 -3.87 10.18
N ILE A 35 -0.30 -4.25 11.39
CA ILE A 35 0.60 -4.40 12.52
C ILE A 35 0.77 -5.90 12.77
N GLN A 36 2.03 -6.33 12.82
CA GLN A 36 2.40 -7.70 13.12
C GLN A 36 3.45 -7.71 14.23
N THR A 37 3.05 -8.17 15.40
CA THR A 37 3.94 -8.39 16.54
C THR A 37 4.59 -9.77 16.47
N PRO A 38 5.70 -10.00 17.21
CA PRO A 38 6.28 -11.33 17.32
C PRO A 38 5.27 -12.39 17.79
N ALA A 39 5.48 -13.64 17.37
CA ALA A 39 4.63 -14.76 17.77
C ALA A 39 4.58 -14.90 19.30
N GLY A 40 3.40 -15.10 19.86
CA GLY A 40 3.18 -15.21 21.31
C GLY A 40 3.16 -13.87 22.05
N ALA A 41 3.20 -12.73 21.35
CA ALA A 41 2.94 -11.43 21.97
C ALA A 41 1.50 -11.36 22.47
N THR A 42 1.29 -10.73 23.64
CA THR A 42 -0.04 -10.59 24.22
C THR A 42 -0.86 -9.54 23.47
N ALA A 43 -2.19 -9.61 23.61
CA ALA A 43 -3.09 -8.62 23.04
C ALA A 43 -2.77 -7.19 23.51
N GLU A 44 -2.29 -7.03 24.74
CA GLU A 44 -1.87 -5.74 25.31
C GLU A 44 -0.62 -5.19 24.63
N ALA A 45 0.36 -6.05 24.32
CA ALA A 45 1.57 -5.65 23.60
C ALA A 45 1.23 -5.17 22.18
N THR A 46 0.36 -5.89 21.48
CA THR A 46 -0.14 -5.49 20.16
C THR A 46 -0.95 -4.19 20.23
N LYS A 47 -1.78 -4.04 21.27
CA LYS A 47 -2.54 -2.82 21.51
C LYS A 47 -1.63 -1.61 21.71
N ALA A 48 -0.54 -1.75 22.46
CA ALA A 48 0.41 -0.65 22.68
C ALA A 48 0.99 -0.13 21.35
N VAL A 49 1.34 -1.04 20.43
CA VAL A 49 1.84 -0.67 19.09
C VAL A 49 0.74 -0.04 18.24
N ILE A 50 -0.49 -0.56 18.31
CA ILE A 50 -1.66 0.04 17.63
C ILE A 50 -1.88 1.47 18.11
N ASP A 51 -1.85 1.70 19.42
CA ASP A 51 -2.11 3.00 20.02
C ASP A 51 -1.00 4.01 19.65
N ASP A 52 0.26 3.57 19.62
CA ASP A 52 1.39 4.41 19.20
C ASP A 52 1.32 4.82 17.73
N ALA A 53 1.06 3.85 16.84
CA ALA A 53 0.88 4.13 15.40
C ALA A 53 -0.33 5.04 15.15
N THR A 54 -1.44 4.80 15.84
CA THR A 54 -2.64 5.65 15.75
C THR A 54 -2.35 7.07 16.21
N LYS A 55 -1.61 7.22 17.30
CA LYS A 55 -1.21 8.54 17.81
C LYS A 55 -0.34 9.27 16.80
N TYR A 56 0.68 8.60 16.24
CA TYR A 56 1.53 9.20 15.20
C TYR A 56 0.70 9.73 14.02
N LEU A 57 -0.18 8.89 13.47
CA LEU A 57 -1.01 9.26 12.32
C LEU A 57 -1.94 10.44 12.61
N LEU A 58 -2.51 10.52 13.82
CA LEU A 58 -3.43 11.61 14.18
C LEU A 58 -2.73 12.89 14.65
N THR A 59 -1.43 12.86 14.94
CA THR A 59 -0.69 14.01 15.48
C THR A 59 0.31 14.58 14.49
N GLU A 60 1.21 13.73 13.99
CA GLU A 60 2.26 14.11 13.06
C GLU A 60 1.73 14.19 11.62
N GLU A 61 0.84 13.26 11.23
CA GLU A 61 0.24 13.21 9.87
C GLU A 61 -1.17 13.81 9.82
N LYS A 62 -1.51 14.71 10.76
CA LYS A 62 -2.86 15.29 10.90
C LYS A 62 -3.40 16.00 9.65
N ASP A 63 -2.50 16.48 8.78
CA ASP A 63 -2.87 17.18 7.55
C ASP A 63 -3.33 16.20 6.44
N ALA A 64 -2.91 14.93 6.53
CA ALA A 64 -3.26 13.86 5.60
C ALA A 64 -4.30 12.88 6.18
N VAL A 65 -4.32 12.68 7.50
CA VAL A 65 -5.15 11.66 8.16
C VAL A 65 -6.25 12.31 8.99
N THR A 66 -7.50 12.14 8.55
CA THR A 66 -8.68 12.63 9.29
C THR A 66 -9.11 11.68 10.41
N SER A 67 -8.98 10.37 10.20
CA SER A 67 -9.41 9.37 11.17
C SER A 67 -8.65 8.06 11.01
N VAL A 68 -8.58 7.29 12.11
CA VAL A 68 -7.96 5.96 12.15
C VAL A 68 -8.95 4.98 12.76
N PHE A 69 -9.20 3.88 12.05
CA PHE A 69 -9.96 2.74 12.56
C PHE A 69 -9.00 1.56 12.75
N ALA A 70 -8.79 1.14 14.00
CA ALA A 70 -7.85 0.08 14.34
C ALA A 70 -8.56 -1.09 15.02
N VAL A 71 -8.15 -2.32 14.68
CA VAL A 71 -8.68 -3.56 15.24
C VAL A 71 -7.52 -4.35 15.85
N ASN A 72 -7.64 -4.72 17.13
CA ASN A 72 -6.66 -5.58 17.79
C ASN A 72 -7.03 -7.06 17.59
N GLY A 73 -6.07 -7.90 17.22
CA GLY A 73 -6.25 -9.34 17.03
C GLY A 73 -6.68 -9.80 15.62
N PHE A 74 -6.85 -8.89 14.66
CA PHE A 74 -7.16 -9.21 13.27
C PHE A 74 -6.28 -8.43 12.29
N ASN A 75 -5.74 -9.09 11.27
CA ASN A 75 -5.20 -8.45 10.06
C ASN A 75 -5.45 -9.35 8.83
N PHE A 76 -5.21 -8.85 7.62
CA PHE A 76 -5.45 -9.65 6.39
C PHE A 76 -4.47 -10.83 6.21
N GLY A 77 -3.43 -10.95 7.04
CA GLY A 77 -2.50 -12.08 7.09
C GLY A 77 -2.93 -13.20 8.03
N GLY A 78 -3.93 -13.00 8.91
CA GLY A 78 -4.45 -14.03 9.81
C GLY A 78 -5.14 -13.50 11.07
N LEU A 79 -5.66 -14.43 11.88
CA LEU A 79 -6.15 -14.16 13.23
C LEU A 79 -4.94 -14.14 14.17
N GLY A 80 -4.68 -13.01 14.83
CA GLY A 80 -3.56 -12.85 15.75
C GLY A 80 -3.68 -13.83 16.92
N ARG A 81 -2.82 -14.84 16.93
CA ARG A 81 -2.66 -15.83 18.01
C ARG A 81 -1.24 -15.74 18.55
#